data_AF-A0A7C7YMT8-F1
#
_entry.id   AF-A0A7C7YMT8-F1
#
_cell.length_a   1.000
_cell.length_b   1.000
_cell.length_c   1.000
_cell.angle_alpha   90.00
_cell.angle_beta   90.00
_cell.angle_gamma   90.00
#
_symmetry.space_group_name_H-M   'P 1'
#
loop_
_entity.id
_entity.type
_entity.pdbx_description
1 polymer ?
#
loop_
_entity_poly.entity_id
_entity_poly.type
_entity_poly.pdbx_seq_one_letter_code
_entity_poly.pdbx_strand_id
1 'polypeptide(L)'
;MTNVDTTPTVGAINSTNEDSTGDSKHVLFQGEQSEDGYWRNEEGKALNVSASDLERHGYCPLSWQLSRAGVKGVGEAIEDGIKAHDEIHKVVEEYEANRQNAKKEVMIWSWWYGIIVVFLIDAIVFINIEDKLPPFIIAKYLVILGIVWLFVGLLMTTIPWRSWVGISEPKSKPPDEILIFNLELVEPVFQKPGFIGGWAEGGRTEAAFFFGSILTTVHGIALGRAEDRIQAGYILLMVALIWTFIASWRLQRVLISINQAEQTRQQTGFANKAEIAYSDDSKTSGLLEDLTIGLRGRPDQIVVIDGKFIPVEQKTGKVPKEPHFSHIMQLLAYIHLVGNSTGNVPPFGILRYGEESIFQIEWDEVNKMQLQNSVKEIQRLMVEGGAKRNHDRSGKCNFCSRRYACPESLA
;
A
#
# COMPACT_ATOMS: atom_id res chain seq x y z
N MET A 1 0.28 12.29 45.67
CA MET A 1 1.28 11.50 44.92
C MET A 1 0.80 11.41 43.49
N THR A 2 1.46 12.18 42.65
CA THR A 2 1.24 12.37 41.21
C THR A 2 1.66 11.12 40.44
N ASN A 3 0.88 10.73 39.42
CA ASN A 3 1.39 9.91 38.33
C ASN A 3 1.02 10.58 37.00
N VAL A 4 2.03 10.63 36.15
CA VAL A 4 2.21 11.48 34.97
C VAL A 4 1.94 10.64 33.73
N ASP A 5 1.09 11.16 32.84
CA ASP A 5 0.96 10.72 31.45
C ASP A 5 2.19 11.15 30.64
N THR A 6 2.77 10.23 29.86
CA THR A 6 3.84 10.52 28.90
C THR A 6 3.43 10.14 27.49
N THR A 7 3.02 11.15 26.71
CA THR A 7 3.01 11.15 25.24
C THR A 7 4.25 11.88 24.73
N PRO A 8 4.94 11.41 23.67
CA PRO A 8 6.08 12.13 23.11
C PRO A 8 5.58 13.23 22.17
N THR A 9 5.72 14.48 22.61
CA THR A 9 5.52 15.69 21.82
C THR A 9 6.68 15.89 20.84
N VAL A 10 6.34 16.01 19.55
CA VAL A 10 7.20 16.57 18.50
C VAL A 10 7.64 17.97 18.94
N GLY A 11 8.96 18.17 19.03
CA GLY A 11 9.57 19.42 19.49
C GLY A 11 9.20 20.60 18.61
N ALA A 12 8.34 21.47 19.11
CA ALA A 12 8.24 22.85 18.67
C ALA A 12 9.45 23.61 19.21
N ILE A 13 10.29 24.15 18.32
CA ILE A 13 11.39 25.03 18.71
C ILE A 13 10.82 26.44 18.88
N ASN A 14 10.90 26.94 20.12
CA ASN A 14 10.56 28.30 20.51
C ASN A 14 11.44 29.32 19.80
N SER A 15 10.82 30.30 19.14
CA SER A 15 11.48 31.52 18.67
C SER A 15 11.30 32.63 19.71
N THR A 16 12.38 32.97 20.41
CA THR A 16 12.51 34.29 21.07
C THR A 16 13.90 34.83 20.76
N ASN A 17 13.98 35.81 19.87
CA ASN A 17 14.52 37.13 20.16
C ASN A 17 14.48 38.02 18.91
N GLU A 18 13.89 39.20 19.09
CA GLU A 18 14.02 40.35 18.21
C GLU A 18 15.46 40.87 18.29
N ASP A 19 16.12 41.06 17.14
CA ASP A 19 16.77 42.33 16.85
C ASP A 19 16.91 42.53 15.33
N SER A 20 16.76 43.78 14.93
CA SER A 20 16.67 44.24 13.54
C SER A 20 18.05 44.48 12.93
N THR A 21 18.29 43.92 11.73
CA THR A 21 19.01 44.50 10.57
C THR A 21 19.39 43.36 9.60
N GLY A 22 19.36 43.65 8.30
CA GLY A 22 19.31 42.64 7.24
C GLY A 22 20.54 41.74 7.11
N ASP A 23 20.29 40.42 7.10
CA ASP A 23 20.79 39.41 6.16
C ASP A 23 20.12 38.09 6.60
N SER A 24 19.08 37.62 5.89
CA SER A 24 18.24 36.51 6.37
C SER A 24 18.88 35.13 6.15
N LYS A 25 19.98 34.88 6.87
CA LYS A 25 20.52 33.52 7.05
C LYS A 25 19.69 32.76 8.07
N HIS A 26 18.51 32.30 7.67
CA HIS A 26 17.81 31.27 8.42
C HIS A 26 18.51 29.92 8.20
N VAL A 27 19.40 29.56 9.12
CA VAL A 27 19.97 28.20 9.24
C VAL A 27 18.83 27.27 9.64
N LEU A 28 18.44 26.33 8.77
CA LEU A 28 17.29 25.45 9.02
C LEU A 28 17.72 24.15 9.73
N PHE A 29 18.98 23.72 9.55
CA PHE A 29 19.52 22.48 10.11
C PHE A 29 21.01 22.63 10.46
N GLN A 30 21.48 21.89 11.46
CA GLN A 30 22.90 21.70 11.73
C GLN A 30 23.39 20.47 10.95
N GLY A 31 24.51 20.61 10.24
CA GLY A 31 25.12 19.52 9.49
C GLY A 31 26.46 19.92 8.89
N GLU A 32 27.26 18.94 8.52
CA GLU A 32 28.58 19.12 7.91
C GLU A 32 28.64 18.45 6.54
N GLN A 33 29.44 19.02 5.64
CA GLN A 33 29.66 18.44 4.32
C GLN A 33 30.64 17.26 4.41
N SER A 34 30.24 16.13 3.86
CA SER A 34 31.06 14.92 3.75
C SER A 34 31.95 14.93 2.50
N GLU A 35 32.94 14.02 2.44
CA GLU A 35 33.88 13.90 1.31
C GLU A 35 33.18 13.61 -0.04
N ASP A 36 32.03 12.94 -0.01
CA ASP A 36 31.18 12.67 -1.17
C ASP A 36 30.38 13.90 -1.65
N GLY A 37 30.47 15.02 -0.91
CA GLY A 37 29.82 16.30 -1.19
C GLY A 37 28.39 16.43 -0.67
N TYR A 38 27.82 15.39 -0.04
CA TYR A 38 26.50 15.45 0.61
C TYR A 38 26.62 16.00 2.03
N TRP A 39 25.54 16.62 2.53
CA TRP A 39 25.51 17.11 3.92
C TRP A 39 24.86 16.09 4.84
N ARG A 40 25.48 15.87 5.99
CA ARG A 40 25.04 14.91 7.00
C ARG A 40 24.80 15.59 8.33
N ASN A 41 23.86 15.08 9.11
CA ASN A 41 23.62 15.51 10.49
C ASN A 41 24.67 14.93 11.45
N GLU A 42 24.57 15.27 12.74
CA GLU A 42 25.47 14.76 13.80
C GLU A 42 25.50 13.22 13.92
N GLU A 43 24.44 12.54 13.48
CA GLU A 43 24.35 11.06 13.46
C GLU A 43 25.01 10.45 12.21
N GLY A 44 25.59 11.25 11.31
CA GLY A 44 26.16 10.78 10.05
C GLY A 44 25.11 10.40 8.98
N LYS A 45 23.83 10.74 9.17
CA LYS A 45 22.78 10.52 8.18
C LYS A 45 22.67 11.70 7.23
N ALA A 46 22.50 11.42 5.93
CA ALA A 46 22.31 12.46 4.93
C ALA A 46 21.02 13.26 5.19
N LEU A 47 21.07 14.57 4.96
CA LEU A 47 19.91 15.44 5.16
C LEU A 47 18.81 15.12 4.16
N ASN A 48 17.57 15.01 4.66
CA ASN A 48 16.42 14.55 3.88
C ASN A 48 15.94 15.59 2.85
N VAL A 49 16.07 15.24 1.57
CA VAL A 49 15.55 15.96 0.40
C VAL A 49 14.41 15.16 -0.22
N SER A 50 13.21 15.74 -0.30
CA SER A 50 12.10 15.10 -0.99
C SER A 50 12.10 15.38 -2.50
N ALA A 51 11.50 14.51 -3.31
CA ALA A 51 11.26 14.77 -4.73
C ALA A 51 10.47 16.08 -4.95
N SER A 52 9.56 16.43 -4.03
CA SER A 52 8.86 17.73 -4.07
C SER A 52 9.77 18.91 -3.72
N ASP A 53 10.79 18.73 -2.87
CA ASP A 53 11.80 19.78 -2.65
C ASP A 53 12.57 20.06 -3.95
N LEU A 54 12.96 19.02 -4.70
CA LEU A 54 13.62 19.16 -6.01
C LEU A 54 12.72 19.89 -7.02
N GLU A 55 11.43 19.56 -7.06
CA GLU A 55 10.46 20.26 -7.91
C GLU A 55 10.37 21.75 -7.55
N ARG A 56 10.15 22.06 -6.27
CA ARG A 56 9.98 23.44 -5.77
C ARG A 56 11.25 24.26 -5.93
N HIS A 57 12.41 23.67 -5.63
CA HIS A 57 13.70 24.29 -5.83
C HIS A 57 13.97 24.56 -7.32
N GLY A 58 13.68 23.58 -8.19
CA GLY A 58 13.77 23.74 -9.65
C GLY A 58 12.83 24.81 -10.20
N TYR A 59 11.68 25.05 -9.54
CA TYR A 59 10.79 26.16 -9.90
C TYR A 59 11.41 27.52 -9.54
N CYS A 60 11.82 27.70 -8.28
CA CYS A 60 12.56 28.85 -7.76
C CYS A 60 13.16 28.54 -6.36
N PRO A 61 14.51 28.58 -6.17
CA PRO A 61 15.17 28.28 -4.90
C PRO A 61 14.72 29.18 -3.74
N LEU A 62 14.55 30.48 -3.98
CA LEU A 62 14.07 31.41 -2.95
C LEU A 62 12.64 31.10 -2.50
N SER A 63 11.75 30.74 -3.42
CA SER A 63 10.38 30.30 -3.07
C SER A 63 10.37 29.01 -2.25
N TRP A 64 11.27 28.08 -2.58
CA TRP A 64 11.49 26.87 -1.79
C TRP A 64 12.00 27.18 -0.38
N GLN A 65 12.99 28.06 -0.23
CA GLN A 65 13.50 28.46 1.10
C GLN A 65 12.41 29.13 1.94
N LEU A 66 11.62 30.04 1.35
CA LEU A 66 10.47 30.65 2.03
C LEU A 66 9.46 29.60 2.50
N SER A 67 9.19 28.57 1.67
CA SER A 67 8.33 27.44 2.07
C SER A 67 8.87 26.69 3.28
N ARG A 68 10.18 26.46 3.35
CA ARG A 68 10.83 25.76 4.48
C ARG A 68 10.89 26.63 5.74
N ALA A 69 10.99 27.95 5.59
CA ALA A 69 10.89 28.93 6.68
C ALA A 69 9.46 29.12 7.23
N GLY A 70 8.46 28.37 6.73
CA GLY A 70 7.09 28.42 7.22
C GLY A 70 6.17 29.44 6.52
N VAL A 71 6.65 30.13 5.47
CA VAL A 71 5.82 31.02 4.66
C VAL A 71 4.82 30.20 3.85
N LYS A 72 3.53 30.35 4.16
CA LYS A 72 2.45 29.65 3.46
C LYS A 72 2.30 30.17 2.03
N GLY A 73 1.99 29.28 1.09
CA GLY A 73 1.58 29.71 -0.24
C GLY A 73 0.15 30.22 -0.19
N VAL A 74 -0.15 31.31 -0.90
CA VAL A 74 -1.50 31.85 -1.09
C VAL A 74 -1.84 31.81 -2.58
N GLY A 75 -3.06 31.42 -2.92
CA GLY A 75 -3.58 31.45 -4.28
C GLY A 75 -4.63 30.38 -4.56
N GLU A 76 -5.54 30.69 -5.48
CA GLU A 76 -6.66 29.83 -5.91
C GLU A 76 -6.17 28.43 -6.33
N ALA A 77 -5.09 28.35 -7.11
CA ALA A 77 -4.51 27.08 -7.54
C ALA A 77 -4.01 26.16 -6.40
N ILE A 78 -3.64 26.72 -5.23
CA ILE A 78 -3.26 25.91 -4.06
C ILE A 78 -4.50 25.38 -3.36
N GLU A 79 -5.52 26.22 -3.18
CA GLU A 79 -6.79 25.80 -2.57
C GLU A 79 -7.48 24.74 -3.43
N ASP A 80 -7.49 24.92 -4.75
CA ASP A 80 -8.02 23.94 -5.69
C ASP A 80 -7.20 22.65 -5.69
N GLY A 81 -5.87 22.74 -5.59
CA GLY A 81 -5.00 21.57 -5.45
C GLY A 81 -5.27 20.77 -4.17
N ILE A 82 -5.48 21.45 -3.03
CA ILE A 82 -5.85 20.81 -1.76
C ILE A 82 -7.22 20.13 -1.88
N LYS A 83 -8.23 20.83 -2.43
CA LYS A 83 -9.57 20.27 -2.64
C LYS A 83 -9.53 19.05 -3.56
N ALA A 84 -8.80 19.12 -4.68
CA ALA A 84 -8.66 18.01 -5.62
C ALA A 84 -7.99 16.79 -4.97
N HIS A 85 -6.96 17.02 -4.14
CA HIS A 85 -6.29 15.96 -3.40
C HIS A 85 -7.20 15.30 -2.35
N ASP A 86 -7.98 16.10 -1.61
CA ASP A 86 -8.98 15.59 -0.66
C ASP A 86 -10.10 14.80 -1.35
N GLU A 87 -10.51 15.22 -2.55
CA GLU A 87 -11.48 14.50 -3.37
C GLU A 87 -10.92 13.15 -3.84
N ILE A 88 -9.68 13.12 -4.36
CA ILE A 88 -8.99 11.89 -4.73
C ILE A 88 -8.89 10.95 -3.52
N HIS A 89 -8.54 11.46 -2.35
CA HIS A 89 -8.46 10.64 -1.13
C HIS A 89 -9.77 9.94 -0.79
N LYS A 90 -10.90 10.66 -0.85
CA LYS A 90 -12.22 10.08 -0.59
C LYS A 90 -12.54 8.96 -1.58
N VAL A 91 -12.24 9.17 -2.85
CA VAL A 91 -12.52 8.18 -3.89
C VAL A 91 -11.61 6.95 -3.74
N VAL A 92 -10.34 7.13 -3.37
CA VAL A 92 -9.42 6.03 -3.08
C VAL A 92 -9.90 5.22 -1.86
N GLU A 93 -10.30 5.89 -0.78
CA GLU A 93 -10.84 5.23 0.41
C GLU A 93 -12.12 4.44 0.08
N GLU A 94 -13.00 4.98 -0.76
CA GLU A 94 -14.20 4.28 -1.24
C GLU A 94 -13.85 3.06 -2.09
N TYR A 95 -12.87 3.16 -2.99
CA TYR A 95 -12.40 2.04 -3.80
C TYR A 95 -11.85 0.90 -2.93
N GLU A 96 -11.01 1.23 -1.95
CA GLU A 96 -10.44 0.25 -1.02
C GLU A 96 -11.53 -0.45 -0.19
N ALA A 97 -12.50 0.31 0.33
CA ALA A 97 -13.65 -0.23 1.04
C ALA A 97 -14.46 -1.19 0.15
N ASN A 98 -14.74 -0.81 -1.10
CA ASN A 98 -15.46 -1.64 -2.06
C ASN A 98 -14.69 -2.92 -2.42
N ARG A 99 -13.38 -2.83 -2.60
CA ARG A 99 -12.49 -3.98 -2.86
C ARG A 99 -12.44 -4.94 -1.68
N GLN A 100 -12.33 -4.44 -0.44
CA GLN A 100 -12.35 -5.28 0.76
C GLN A 100 -13.71 -5.98 0.93
N ASN A 101 -14.80 -5.27 0.68
CA ASN A 101 -16.14 -5.85 0.71
C ASN A 101 -16.29 -6.97 -0.34
N ALA A 102 -15.81 -6.76 -1.57
CA ALA A 102 -15.84 -7.79 -2.61
C ALA A 102 -15.07 -9.05 -2.19
N LYS A 103 -13.86 -8.91 -1.62
CA LYS A 103 -13.08 -10.04 -1.10
C LYS A 103 -13.82 -10.82 -0.01
N LYS A 104 -14.45 -10.11 0.94
CA LYS A 104 -15.26 -10.73 2.01
C LYS A 104 -16.45 -11.51 1.44
N GLU A 105 -17.16 -10.92 0.49
CA GLU A 105 -18.31 -11.54 -0.17
C GLU A 105 -17.92 -12.81 -0.92
N VAL A 106 -16.81 -12.77 -1.69
CA VAL A 106 -16.26 -13.95 -2.41
C VAL A 106 -15.86 -15.05 -1.43
N MET A 107 -15.18 -14.69 -0.34
CA MET A 107 -14.75 -15.67 0.66
C MET A 107 -15.94 -16.40 1.28
N ILE A 108 -16.96 -15.65 1.71
CA ILE A 108 -18.18 -16.22 2.29
C ILE A 108 -18.89 -17.12 1.27
N TRP A 109 -18.99 -16.69 0.01
CA TRP A 109 -19.59 -17.50 -1.05
C TRP A 109 -18.85 -18.82 -1.27
N SER A 110 -17.51 -18.81 -1.29
CA SER A 110 -16.71 -20.03 -1.50
C SER A 110 -16.91 -21.06 -0.38
N TRP A 111 -17.08 -20.60 0.88
CA TRP A 111 -17.38 -21.49 2.00
C TRP A 111 -18.78 -22.10 1.87
N TRP A 112 -19.77 -21.30 1.45
CA TRP A 112 -21.13 -21.79 1.24
C TRP A 112 -21.21 -22.78 0.09
N TYR A 113 -20.42 -22.58 -0.97
CA TYR A 113 -20.28 -23.55 -2.04
C TYR A 113 -19.66 -24.86 -1.56
N GLY A 114 -18.63 -24.79 -0.69
CA GLY A 114 -18.04 -25.96 -0.06
C GLY A 114 -19.04 -26.83 0.70
N ILE A 115 -19.99 -26.22 1.42
CA ILE A 115 -21.07 -26.95 2.13
C ILE A 115 -21.93 -27.77 1.16
N ILE A 116 -22.26 -27.21 -0.01
CA ILE A 116 -23.04 -27.91 -1.05
C ILE A 116 -22.28 -29.15 -1.53
N VAL A 117 -20.99 -29.00 -1.81
CA VAL A 117 -20.14 -30.10 -2.28
C VAL A 117 -20.09 -31.22 -1.24
N VAL A 118 -19.94 -30.89 0.05
CA VAL A 118 -19.93 -31.89 1.12
C VAL A 118 -21.25 -32.66 1.18
N PHE A 119 -22.40 -31.96 1.23
CA PHE A 119 -23.70 -32.63 1.28
C PHE A 119 -23.98 -33.49 0.04
N LEU A 120 -23.47 -33.08 -1.13
CA LEU A 120 -23.62 -33.86 -2.35
C LEU A 120 -22.77 -35.14 -2.30
N ILE A 121 -21.52 -35.06 -1.81
CA ILE A 121 -20.67 -36.23 -1.58
C ILE A 121 -21.33 -37.18 -0.58
N ASP A 122 -21.82 -36.67 0.55
CA ASP A 122 -22.47 -37.49 1.56
C ASP A 122 -23.74 -38.14 1.04
N ALA A 123 -24.58 -37.42 0.29
CA ALA A 123 -25.75 -38.00 -0.32
C ALA A 123 -25.40 -39.17 -1.24
N ILE A 124 -24.36 -39.02 -2.08
CA ILE A 124 -23.86 -40.10 -2.93
C ILE A 124 -23.41 -41.29 -2.08
N VAL A 125 -22.63 -41.04 -1.02
CA VAL A 125 -22.15 -42.09 -0.11
C VAL A 125 -23.31 -42.82 0.58
N PHE A 126 -24.31 -42.09 1.08
CA PHE A 126 -25.46 -42.68 1.78
C PHE A 126 -26.32 -43.54 0.86
N ILE A 127 -26.51 -43.12 -0.40
CA ILE A 127 -27.33 -43.85 -1.38
C ILE A 127 -26.59 -45.08 -1.95
N ASN A 128 -25.27 -45.00 -2.14
CA ASN A 128 -24.51 -46.02 -2.88
C ASN A 128 -23.71 -46.99 -1.99
N ILE A 129 -23.73 -46.84 -0.66
CA ILE A 129 -23.14 -47.83 0.24
C ILE A 129 -23.90 -49.16 0.10
N GLU A 130 -23.27 -50.13 -0.57
CA GLU A 130 -23.73 -51.51 -0.63
C GLU A 130 -23.65 -52.15 0.76
N ASP A 131 -24.62 -53.01 1.11
CA ASP A 131 -24.66 -53.72 2.39
C ASP A 131 -23.47 -54.69 2.63
N LYS A 132 -22.57 -54.86 1.64
CA LYS A 132 -21.34 -55.66 1.76
C LYS A 132 -20.37 -55.09 2.80
N LEU A 133 -20.39 -53.77 3.03
CA LEU A 133 -19.71 -53.12 4.15
C LEU A 133 -20.80 -52.56 5.08
N PRO A 134 -20.96 -53.09 6.31
CA PRO A 134 -21.90 -52.56 7.28
C PRO A 134 -21.69 -51.04 7.43
N PRO A 135 -22.72 -50.19 7.24
CA PRO A 135 -22.59 -48.73 7.32
C PRO A 135 -22.02 -48.25 8.64
N PHE A 136 -22.31 -48.99 9.72
CA PHE A 136 -21.73 -48.77 11.03
C PHE A 136 -20.19 -48.83 11.03
N ILE A 137 -19.59 -49.70 10.21
CA ILE A 137 -18.13 -49.80 10.06
C ILE A 137 -17.59 -48.56 9.36
N ILE A 138 -18.24 -48.07 8.31
CA ILE A 138 -17.84 -46.85 7.59
C ILE A 138 -17.97 -45.62 8.50
N ALA A 139 -19.10 -45.50 9.21
CA ALA A 139 -19.34 -44.47 10.22
C ALA A 139 -18.26 -44.47 11.30
N LYS A 140 -17.88 -45.67 11.80
CA LYS A 140 -16.79 -45.82 12.77
C LYS A 140 -15.46 -45.33 12.20
N TYR A 141 -15.13 -45.67 10.95
CA TYR A 141 -13.90 -45.18 10.31
C TYR A 141 -13.91 -43.66 10.10
N LEU A 142 -15.04 -43.05 9.76
CA LEU A 142 -15.17 -41.60 9.63
C LEU A 142 -14.97 -40.89 10.97
N VAL A 143 -15.54 -41.41 12.06
CA VAL A 143 -15.33 -40.86 13.41
C VAL A 143 -13.87 -41.04 13.86
N ILE A 144 -13.26 -42.20 13.58
CA ILE A 144 -11.83 -42.42 13.84
C ILE A 144 -10.98 -41.43 13.05
N LEU A 145 -11.29 -41.19 11.78
CA LEU A 145 -10.60 -40.20 10.94
C LEU A 145 -10.72 -38.79 11.54
N GLY A 146 -11.89 -38.41 12.03
CA GLY A 146 -12.10 -37.15 12.73
C GLY A 146 -11.23 -37.02 13.97
N ILE A 147 -11.16 -38.07 14.80
CA ILE A 147 -10.28 -38.10 15.98
C ILE A 147 -8.80 -37.99 15.58
N VAL A 148 -8.37 -38.66 14.50
CA VAL A 148 -7.01 -38.57 13.98
C VAL A 148 -6.71 -37.14 13.54
N TRP A 149 -7.61 -36.49 12.79
CA TRP A 149 -7.44 -35.10 12.38
C TRP A 149 -7.43 -34.13 13.55
N LEU A 150 -8.24 -34.36 14.59
CA LEU A 150 -8.18 -33.59 15.82
C LEU A 150 -6.83 -33.73 16.51
N PHE A 151 -6.34 -34.96 16.64
CA PHE A 151 -5.05 -35.24 17.27
C PHE A 151 -3.89 -34.63 16.49
N VAL A 152 -3.90 -34.75 15.16
CA VAL A 152 -2.92 -34.10 14.28
C VAL A 152 -3.00 -32.58 14.39
N GLY A 153 -4.21 -32.00 14.41
CA GLY A 153 -4.41 -30.56 14.63
C GLY A 153 -3.83 -30.08 15.96
N LEU A 154 -4.10 -30.79 17.06
CA LEU A 154 -3.54 -30.51 18.38
C LEU A 154 -2.01 -30.67 18.44
N LEU A 155 -1.47 -31.68 17.73
CA LEU A 155 -0.03 -31.88 17.64
C LEU A 155 0.61 -30.78 16.80
N MET A 156 -0.03 -30.33 15.72
CA MET A 156 0.43 -29.21 14.90
C MET A 156 0.41 -27.87 15.64
N THR A 157 -0.48 -27.66 16.60
CA THR A 157 -0.49 -26.44 17.42
C THR A 157 0.50 -26.49 18.57
N THR A 158 0.86 -27.67 19.05
CA THR A 158 1.79 -27.85 20.19
C THR A 158 3.25 -28.05 19.77
N ILE A 159 3.48 -28.63 18.59
CA ILE A 159 4.80 -28.95 18.06
C ILE A 159 5.19 -27.93 17.00
N PRO A 160 6.43 -27.40 17.00
CA PRO A 160 6.92 -26.45 15.99
C PRO A 160 7.27 -27.15 14.67
N TRP A 161 6.36 -27.98 14.13
CA TRP A 161 6.57 -28.82 12.95
C TRP A 161 7.01 -28.01 11.72
N ARG A 162 6.54 -26.77 11.61
CA ARG A 162 6.94 -25.81 10.56
C ARG A 162 8.43 -25.55 10.53
N SER A 163 9.04 -25.36 11.70
CA SER A 163 10.49 -25.15 11.83
C SER A 163 11.30 -26.36 11.36
N TRP A 164 10.78 -27.57 11.53
CA TRP A 164 11.44 -28.81 11.14
C TRP A 164 11.41 -29.06 9.63
N VAL A 165 10.35 -28.62 8.96
CA VAL A 165 10.19 -28.74 7.49
C VAL A 165 10.77 -27.51 6.77
N GLY A 166 11.26 -26.51 7.51
CA GLY A 166 11.77 -25.26 6.93
C GLY A 166 10.67 -24.38 6.33
N ILE A 167 9.41 -24.59 6.72
CA ILE A 167 8.29 -23.75 6.33
C ILE A 167 8.21 -22.62 7.34
N SER A 168 8.44 -21.38 6.92
CA SER A 168 8.24 -20.21 7.80
C SER A 168 6.79 -20.17 8.27
N GLU A 169 6.53 -19.80 9.53
CA GLU A 169 5.18 -19.49 10.00
C GLU A 169 4.48 -18.58 8.98
N PRO A 170 3.18 -18.78 8.71
CA PRO A 170 2.40 -17.73 8.09
C PRO A 170 2.42 -16.58 9.08
N LYS A 171 3.43 -15.70 8.95
CA LYS A 171 3.26 -14.31 9.35
C LYS A 171 1.88 -13.92 8.81
N SER A 172 1.09 -13.18 9.58
CA SER A 172 -0.07 -12.45 9.07
C SER A 172 0.45 -11.47 8.02
N LYS A 173 0.84 -12.03 6.88
CA LYS A 173 1.34 -11.36 5.73
C LYS A 173 0.06 -10.85 5.09
N PRO A 174 -0.09 -9.53 4.92
CA PRO A 174 -1.00 -9.06 3.90
C PRO A 174 -0.68 -9.85 2.60
N PRO A 175 -1.71 -10.18 1.80
CA PRO A 175 -1.62 -11.17 0.73
C PRO A 175 -0.34 -10.98 -0.08
N ASP A 176 0.41 -12.06 -0.32
CA ASP A 176 1.72 -12.03 -1.00
C ASP A 176 1.58 -11.50 -2.43
N GLU A 177 1.55 -10.17 -2.52
CA GLU A 177 2.16 -9.34 -3.53
C GLU A 177 2.64 -8.12 -2.75
N ILE A 178 3.95 -7.89 -2.78
CA ILE A 178 4.70 -6.76 -2.20
C ILE A 178 5.34 -7.02 -0.84
N LEU A 179 6.54 -7.59 -0.97
CA LEU A 179 7.58 -7.59 0.04
C LEU A 179 8.24 -6.19 0.11
N ILE A 180 7.71 -5.24 0.88
CA ILE A 180 8.42 -3.97 1.19
C ILE A 180 8.27 -3.62 2.67
N PHE A 181 9.40 -3.73 3.38
CA PHE A 181 9.80 -3.23 4.70
C PHE A 181 8.95 -3.54 5.96
N ASN A 182 9.62 -4.22 6.91
CA ASN A 182 9.23 -4.33 8.31
C ASN A 182 9.14 -2.94 8.96
N LEU A 183 8.04 -2.64 9.65
CA LEU A 183 8.10 -1.91 10.91
C LEU A 183 6.84 -2.18 11.74
N GLU A 184 7.00 -3.01 12.78
CA GLU A 184 6.11 -3.03 13.95
C GLU A 184 6.19 -1.66 14.61
N LEU A 185 5.11 -0.90 14.71
CA LEU A 185 4.91 0.12 15.75
C LEU A 185 3.45 0.60 15.74
N VAL A 186 2.78 0.36 16.88
CA VAL A 186 1.37 0.57 17.23
C VAL A 186 0.46 -0.62 16.92
N GLU A 187 0.29 -1.47 17.95
CA GLU A 187 -0.72 -2.52 17.97
C GLU A 187 -2.11 -1.93 18.27
N PRO A 188 -3.11 -2.13 17.40
CA PRO A 188 -4.48 -1.77 17.71
C PRO A 188 -5.05 -2.73 18.78
N VAL A 189 -5.63 -2.15 19.83
CA VAL A 189 -6.06 -2.85 21.07
C VAL A 189 -7.16 -3.90 20.84
N PHE A 190 -7.85 -3.89 19.69
CA PHE A 190 -8.95 -4.83 19.43
C PHE A 190 -8.80 -5.67 18.14
N GLN A 191 -8.43 -5.11 16.98
CA GLN A 191 -8.28 -5.86 15.72
C GLN A 191 -7.28 -5.18 14.76
N LYS A 192 -6.36 -5.94 14.14
CA LYS A 192 -5.38 -5.43 13.15
C LYS A 192 -6.04 -5.20 11.76
N PRO A 193 -5.64 -4.17 10.99
CA PRO A 193 -5.95 -4.10 9.56
C PRO A 193 -5.39 -5.36 8.87
N GLY A 194 -6.25 -6.09 8.14
CA GLY A 194 -5.90 -7.41 7.61
C GLY A 194 -6.26 -8.60 8.51
N PHE A 195 -6.96 -8.40 9.64
CA PHE A 195 -7.50 -9.49 10.47
C PHE A 195 -8.53 -10.32 9.69
N ILE A 196 -8.04 -11.39 9.05
CA ILE A 196 -8.85 -12.52 8.64
C ILE A 196 -9.04 -13.32 9.93
N GLY A 197 -10.28 -13.38 10.45
CA GLY A 197 -10.60 -13.80 11.82
C GLY A 197 -9.79 -14.98 12.40
N GLY A 198 -9.67 -15.02 13.74
CA GLY A 198 -8.70 -15.80 14.54
C GLY A 198 -8.44 -17.29 14.26
N TRP A 199 -9.17 -17.92 13.33
CA TRP A 199 -8.83 -19.23 12.76
C TRP A 199 -7.76 -19.14 11.64
N ALA A 200 -7.61 -17.99 10.96
CA ALA A 200 -6.64 -17.80 9.89
C ALA A 200 -5.25 -17.37 10.40
N GLU A 201 -5.16 -16.72 11.56
CA GLU A 201 -3.89 -16.36 12.21
C GLU A 201 -3.15 -17.59 12.78
N GLY A 202 -3.88 -18.64 13.19
CA GLY A 202 -3.31 -19.93 13.64
C GLY A 202 -2.77 -20.82 12.51
N GLY A 203 -2.80 -20.34 11.26
CA GLY A 203 -2.43 -21.08 10.06
C GLY A 203 -3.64 -21.76 9.40
N ARG A 204 -3.80 -21.52 8.08
CA ARG A 204 -4.88 -22.12 7.26
C ARG A 204 -4.90 -23.65 7.34
N THR A 205 -3.73 -24.26 7.55
CA THR A 205 -3.53 -25.70 7.66
C THR A 205 -4.14 -26.31 8.93
N GLU A 206 -3.93 -25.68 10.08
CA GLU A 206 -4.42 -26.11 11.39
C GLU A 206 -5.92 -25.99 11.44
N ALA A 207 -6.44 -24.85 10.99
CA ALA A 207 -7.88 -24.63 10.86
C ALA A 207 -8.52 -25.72 9.99
N ALA A 208 -7.90 -26.10 8.87
CA ALA A 208 -8.42 -27.17 8.01
C ALA A 208 -8.49 -28.53 8.72
N PHE A 209 -7.49 -28.89 9.54
CA PHE A 209 -7.55 -30.12 10.35
C PHE A 209 -8.67 -30.09 11.39
N PHE A 210 -8.88 -28.95 12.08
CA PHE A 210 -9.97 -28.82 13.05
C PHE A 210 -11.35 -28.83 12.38
N PHE A 211 -11.53 -28.08 11.30
CA PHE A 211 -12.79 -28.09 10.53
C PHE A 211 -13.09 -29.47 9.96
N GLY A 212 -12.07 -30.10 9.38
CA GLY A 212 -12.20 -31.44 8.86
C GLY A 212 -12.57 -32.46 9.94
N SER A 213 -11.99 -32.34 11.14
CA SER A 213 -12.30 -33.21 12.28
C SER A 213 -13.77 -33.10 12.67
N ILE A 214 -14.27 -31.86 12.81
CA ILE A 214 -15.69 -31.61 13.13
C ILE A 214 -16.57 -32.20 12.04
N LEU A 215 -16.25 -31.92 10.77
CA LEU A 215 -17.00 -32.38 9.60
C LEU A 215 -17.10 -33.92 9.58
N THR A 216 -15.96 -34.61 9.49
CA THR A 216 -15.91 -36.07 9.41
C THR A 216 -16.55 -36.76 10.62
N THR A 217 -16.41 -36.18 11.82
CA THR A 217 -17.06 -36.71 13.03
C THR A 217 -18.58 -36.57 12.97
N VAL A 218 -19.10 -35.38 12.62
CA VAL A 218 -20.54 -35.13 12.53
C VAL A 218 -21.18 -36.02 11.46
N HIS A 219 -20.57 -36.09 10.28
CA HIS A 219 -21.08 -36.91 9.17
C HIS A 219 -20.96 -38.41 9.43
N GLY A 220 -19.87 -38.86 10.10
CA GLY A 220 -19.73 -40.24 10.55
C GLY A 220 -20.81 -40.63 11.57
N ILE A 221 -21.12 -39.76 12.53
CA ILE A 221 -22.20 -39.97 13.50
C ILE A 221 -23.57 -40.01 12.81
N ALA A 222 -23.82 -39.10 11.86
CA ALA A 222 -25.06 -39.06 11.10
C ALA A 222 -25.27 -40.35 10.29
N LEU A 223 -24.22 -40.83 9.62
CA LEU A 223 -24.26 -42.09 8.87
C LEU A 223 -24.52 -43.30 9.77
N GLY A 224 -23.90 -43.34 10.96
CA GLY A 224 -24.05 -44.45 11.91
C GLY A 224 -25.42 -44.50 12.59
N ARG A 225 -26.19 -43.40 12.59
CA ARG A 225 -27.52 -43.31 13.20
C ARG A 225 -28.68 -43.25 12.20
N ALA A 226 -28.40 -43.19 10.90
CA ALA A 226 -29.45 -43.15 9.88
C ALA A 226 -30.15 -44.52 9.79
N GLU A 227 -31.39 -44.59 10.30
CA GLU A 227 -32.23 -45.79 10.21
C GLU A 227 -32.57 -46.12 8.75
N ASP A 228 -32.96 -45.10 7.97
CA ASP A 228 -33.14 -45.18 6.52
C ASP A 228 -32.10 -44.30 5.80
N ARG A 229 -31.11 -44.96 5.21
CA ARG A 229 -29.98 -44.33 4.50
C ARG A 229 -30.41 -43.68 3.19
N ILE A 230 -31.36 -44.28 2.49
CA ILE A 230 -31.87 -43.77 1.22
C ILE A 230 -32.65 -42.48 1.50
N GLN A 231 -33.54 -42.50 2.50
CA GLN A 231 -34.26 -41.30 2.94
C GLN A 231 -33.29 -40.20 3.42
N ALA A 232 -32.29 -40.55 4.23
CA ALA A 232 -31.28 -39.60 4.69
C ALA A 232 -30.49 -38.98 3.52
N GLY A 233 -30.10 -39.79 2.52
CA GLY A 233 -29.45 -39.29 1.31
C GLY A 233 -30.32 -38.32 0.51
N TYR A 234 -31.61 -38.62 0.35
CA TYR A 234 -32.56 -37.69 -0.30
C TYR A 234 -32.77 -36.39 0.49
N ILE A 235 -32.80 -36.46 1.83
CA ILE A 235 -32.86 -35.26 2.68
C ILE A 235 -31.61 -34.39 2.46
N LEU A 236 -30.42 -34.98 2.40
CA LEU A 236 -29.18 -34.25 2.12
C LEU A 236 -29.19 -33.59 0.73
N LEU A 237 -29.72 -34.27 -0.29
CA LEU A 237 -29.90 -33.68 -1.62
C LEU A 237 -30.88 -32.49 -1.60
N MET A 238 -32.00 -32.62 -0.89
CA MET A 238 -32.97 -31.52 -0.71
C MET A 238 -32.32 -30.31 0.00
N VAL A 239 -31.55 -30.55 1.06
CA VAL A 239 -30.81 -29.51 1.77
C VAL A 239 -29.77 -28.86 0.85
N ALA A 240 -29.02 -29.65 0.08
CA ALA A 240 -28.04 -29.14 -0.88
C ALA A 240 -28.70 -28.26 -1.97
N LEU A 241 -29.88 -28.64 -2.46
CA LEU A 241 -30.65 -27.83 -3.41
C LEU A 241 -31.11 -26.50 -2.81
N ILE A 242 -31.66 -26.51 -1.60
CA ILE A 242 -32.05 -25.29 -0.88
C ILE A 242 -30.81 -24.40 -0.67
N TRP A 243 -29.70 -25.00 -0.24
CA TRP A 243 -28.45 -24.28 0.00
C TRP A 243 -27.86 -23.71 -1.30
N THR A 244 -28.06 -24.37 -2.45
CA THR A 244 -27.68 -23.86 -3.77
C THR A 244 -28.43 -22.59 -4.13
N PHE A 245 -29.72 -22.49 -3.80
CA PHE A 245 -30.49 -21.26 -4.01
C PHE A 245 -29.95 -20.11 -3.14
N ILE A 246 -29.65 -20.39 -1.87
CA ILE A 246 -29.10 -19.41 -0.93
C ILE A 246 -27.68 -18.97 -1.36
N ALA A 247 -26.84 -19.91 -1.83
CA ALA A 247 -25.52 -19.61 -2.38
C ALA A 247 -25.59 -18.81 -3.69
N SER A 248 -26.61 -19.04 -4.52
CA SER A 248 -26.85 -18.28 -5.75
C SER A 248 -27.24 -16.82 -5.44
N TRP A 249 -28.09 -16.61 -4.43
CA TRP A 249 -28.39 -15.26 -3.92
C TRP A 249 -27.13 -14.57 -3.39
N ARG A 250 -26.25 -15.31 -2.71
CA ARG A 250 -24.96 -14.77 -2.24
C ARG A 250 -24.02 -14.43 -3.41
N LEU A 251 -23.98 -15.26 -4.46
CA LEU A 251 -23.21 -14.99 -5.67
C LEU A 251 -23.67 -13.70 -6.36
N GLN A 252 -24.98 -13.43 -6.38
CA GLN A 252 -25.50 -12.17 -6.91
C GLN A 252 -24.93 -10.96 -6.15
N ARG A 253 -24.82 -11.05 -4.81
CA ARG A 253 -24.19 -9.99 -3.99
C ARG A 253 -22.71 -9.82 -4.31
N VAL A 254 -21.99 -10.91 -4.52
CA VAL A 254 -20.59 -10.90 -4.98
C VAL A 254 -20.46 -10.15 -6.31
N LEU A 255 -21.28 -10.50 -7.30
CA LEU A 255 -21.23 -9.87 -8.62
C LEU A 255 -21.55 -8.38 -8.55
N ILE A 256 -22.52 -7.96 -7.73
CA ILE A 256 -22.83 -6.54 -7.51
C ILE A 256 -21.63 -5.82 -6.88
N SER A 257 -21.00 -6.42 -5.86
CA SER A 257 -19.85 -5.83 -5.17
C SER A 257 -18.61 -5.71 -6.08
N ILE A 258 -18.35 -6.73 -6.91
CA ILE A 258 -17.27 -6.68 -7.92
C ILE A 258 -17.57 -5.61 -8.97
N ASN A 259 -18.82 -5.53 -9.44
CA ASN A 259 -19.21 -4.51 -10.41
C ASN A 259 -19.09 -3.10 -9.84
N GLN A 260 -19.48 -2.87 -8.58
CA GLN A 260 -19.30 -1.58 -7.90
C GLN A 260 -17.81 -1.22 -7.79
N ALA A 261 -16.97 -2.17 -7.38
CA ALA A 261 -15.52 -1.95 -7.32
C ALA A 261 -14.93 -1.63 -8.71
N GLU A 262 -15.41 -2.29 -9.77
CA GLU A 262 -14.98 -2.04 -11.15
C GLU A 262 -15.48 -0.69 -11.67
N GLN A 263 -16.71 -0.28 -11.33
CA GLN A 263 -17.22 1.05 -11.68
C GLN A 263 -16.42 2.16 -11.00
N THR A 264 -16.08 2.01 -9.70
CA THR A 264 -15.20 2.95 -9.01
C THR A 264 -13.81 2.98 -9.65
N ARG A 265 -13.27 1.83 -10.12
CA ARG A 265 -12.01 1.76 -10.89
C ARG A 265 -12.08 2.52 -12.21
N GLN A 266 -13.23 2.52 -12.88
CA GLN A 266 -13.41 3.22 -14.15
C GLN A 266 -13.54 4.73 -13.96
N GLN A 267 -14.34 5.18 -12.98
CA GLN A 267 -14.57 6.60 -12.69
C GLN A 267 -13.31 7.35 -12.24
N THR A 268 -12.42 6.66 -11.55
CA THR A 268 -11.11 7.16 -11.09
C THR A 268 -10.04 7.24 -12.18
N GLY A 269 -10.36 6.85 -13.41
CA GLY A 269 -9.39 6.77 -14.50
C GLY A 269 -8.35 5.66 -14.30
N PHE A 270 -8.58 4.69 -13.40
CA PHE A 270 -7.76 3.48 -13.29
C PHE A 270 -8.05 2.46 -14.40
N ALA A 271 -9.06 2.69 -15.26
CA ALA A 271 -9.45 1.80 -16.36
C ALA A 271 -8.36 1.57 -17.43
N ASN A 272 -7.54 2.59 -17.72
CA ASN A 272 -6.49 2.54 -18.76
C ASN A 272 -5.07 2.41 -18.17
N LYS A 273 -4.96 2.09 -16.88
CA LYS A 273 -3.69 2.00 -16.18
C LYS A 273 -3.28 0.53 -16.10
N ALA A 274 -2.23 0.17 -16.85
CA ALA A 274 -1.50 -1.07 -16.66
C ALA A 274 -1.26 -1.29 -15.17
N GLU A 275 -1.48 -2.53 -14.72
CA GLU A 275 -1.29 -3.03 -13.35
C GLU A 275 -0.51 -2.07 -12.46
N ILE A 276 -1.24 -1.40 -11.57
CA ILE A 276 -0.66 -0.60 -10.50
C ILE A 276 0.09 -1.60 -9.62
N ALA A 277 1.38 -1.74 -9.88
CA ALA A 277 2.28 -2.49 -9.03
C ALA A 277 2.57 -1.68 -7.77
N TYR A 278 1.54 -1.36 -6.97
CA TYR A 278 1.71 -1.10 -5.55
C TYR A 278 0.43 -1.42 -4.75
N SER A 279 0.65 -2.17 -3.67
CA SER A 279 -0.24 -2.92 -2.80
C SER A 279 0.08 -2.56 -1.35
N ASP A 280 -0.99 -2.53 -0.57
CA ASP A 280 -1.14 -2.62 0.88
C ASP A 280 -0.81 -1.43 1.81
N ASP A 281 -1.79 -1.25 2.69
CA ASP A 281 -2.04 -0.33 3.80
C ASP A 281 -0.82 0.20 4.56
N SER A 282 -0.61 1.52 4.45
CA SER A 282 -0.46 2.46 5.57
C SER A 282 -0.19 3.84 4.99
N LYS A 283 -0.39 4.91 5.75
CA LYS A 283 -0.07 6.30 5.34
C LYS A 283 1.44 6.52 4.97
N THR A 284 2.24 5.46 5.02
CA THR A 284 3.67 5.37 4.72
C THR A 284 4.03 4.40 3.58
N SER A 285 3.11 3.57 3.05
CA SER A 285 3.44 2.64 1.96
C SER A 285 3.53 3.37 0.61
N GLY A 286 4.67 3.19 -0.08
CA GLY A 286 5.00 3.85 -1.35
C GLY A 286 5.99 5.02 -1.25
N LEU A 287 6.48 5.36 -0.05
CA LEU A 287 7.63 6.25 0.08
C LEU A 287 8.91 5.47 -0.23
N LEU A 288 9.54 5.79 -1.37
CA LEU A 288 10.85 5.26 -1.73
C LEU A 288 11.93 6.17 -1.14
N GLU A 289 12.98 5.56 -0.59
CA GLU A 289 14.07 6.29 0.06
C GLU A 289 15.45 5.76 -0.38
N ASP A 290 16.40 6.67 -0.47
CA ASP A 290 17.82 6.40 -0.55
C ASP A 290 18.52 7.15 0.60
N LEU A 291 18.79 6.40 1.67
CA LEU A 291 19.41 6.90 2.90
C LEU A 291 20.86 7.36 2.70
N THR A 292 21.52 6.93 1.62
CA THR A 292 22.93 7.27 1.38
C THR A 292 23.10 8.73 0.99
N ILE A 293 22.19 9.22 0.14
CA ILE A 293 22.14 10.61 -0.35
C ILE A 293 21.04 11.43 0.30
N GLY A 294 20.16 10.80 1.10
CA GLY A 294 19.04 11.46 1.80
C GLY A 294 17.85 11.78 0.89
N LEU A 295 17.72 11.10 -0.26
CA LEU A 295 16.64 11.35 -1.22
C LEU A 295 15.41 10.52 -0.86
N ARG A 296 14.22 11.11 -0.92
CA ARG A 296 12.95 10.39 -0.70
C ARG A 296 11.83 10.89 -1.60
N GLY A 297 10.86 10.05 -1.92
CA GLY A 297 9.75 10.45 -2.76
C GLY A 297 8.73 9.35 -3.00
N ARG A 298 7.53 9.76 -3.42
CA ARG A 298 6.44 8.86 -3.79
C ARG A 298 6.01 9.17 -5.23
N PRO A 299 6.37 8.32 -6.21
CA PRO A 299 5.91 8.47 -7.59
C PRO A 299 4.38 8.36 -7.68
N ASP A 300 3.76 9.11 -8.58
CA ASP A 300 2.31 9.02 -8.83
C ASP A 300 1.92 7.64 -9.38
N GLN A 301 2.72 7.11 -10.29
CA GLN A 301 2.52 5.80 -10.91
C GLN A 301 3.87 5.17 -11.29
N ILE A 302 3.92 3.85 -11.27
CA ILE A 302 5.01 3.05 -11.85
C ILE A 302 4.35 2.06 -12.82
N VAL A 303 4.85 1.99 -14.04
CA VAL A 303 4.41 1.01 -15.06
C VAL A 303 5.53 0.02 -15.34
N VAL A 304 5.19 -1.21 -15.72
CA VAL A 304 6.19 -2.22 -16.10
C VAL A 304 6.29 -2.29 -17.62
N ILE A 305 7.47 -1.98 -18.18
CA ILE A 305 7.76 -2.06 -19.61
C ILE A 305 9.01 -2.92 -19.78
N ASP A 306 8.91 -4.01 -20.54
CA ASP A 306 10.00 -4.98 -20.76
C ASP A 306 10.64 -5.50 -19.46
N GLY A 307 9.81 -5.71 -18.42
CA GLY A 307 10.27 -6.16 -17.10
C GLY A 307 10.98 -5.09 -16.27
N LYS A 308 10.98 -3.82 -16.70
CA LYS A 308 11.55 -2.68 -15.97
C LYS A 308 10.45 -1.79 -15.41
N PHE A 309 10.66 -1.31 -14.19
CA PHE A 309 9.74 -0.41 -13.49
C PHE A 309 10.00 1.04 -13.92
N ILE A 310 9.11 1.61 -14.73
CA ILE A 310 9.22 2.97 -15.27
C ILE A 310 8.30 3.91 -14.47
N PRO A 311 8.84 4.92 -13.76
CA PRO A 311 8.01 5.90 -13.08
C PRO A 311 7.32 6.83 -14.07
N VAL A 312 6.06 7.16 -13.78
CA VAL A 312 5.23 8.09 -14.54
C VAL A 312 4.77 9.20 -13.61
N GLU A 313 5.11 10.44 -13.95
CA GLU A 313 4.68 11.65 -13.23
C GLU A 313 3.58 12.35 -14.03
N GLN A 314 2.44 12.64 -13.41
CA GLN A 314 1.32 13.30 -14.07
C GLN A 314 1.18 14.74 -13.59
N LYS A 315 1.14 15.68 -14.53
CA LYS A 315 0.97 17.10 -14.23
C LYS A 315 -0.36 17.62 -14.75
N THR A 316 -1.11 18.25 -13.85
CA THR A 316 -2.35 18.96 -14.14
C THR A 316 -2.05 20.41 -14.53
N GLY A 317 -2.90 21.00 -15.37
CA GLY A 317 -2.77 22.40 -15.80
C GLY A 317 -2.31 22.58 -17.25
N LYS A 318 -1.73 23.75 -17.54
CA LYS A 318 -1.39 24.15 -18.92
C LYS A 318 -0.30 23.26 -19.49
N VAL A 319 -0.60 22.61 -20.61
CA VAL A 319 0.35 21.76 -21.35
C VAL A 319 1.47 22.63 -21.95
N PRO A 320 2.74 22.43 -21.58
CA PRO A 320 3.85 23.15 -22.16
C PRO A 320 4.33 22.49 -23.47
N LYS A 321 5.04 23.24 -24.31
CA LYS A 321 5.69 22.68 -25.52
C LYS A 321 6.86 21.74 -25.17
N GLU A 322 7.56 22.04 -24.08
CA GLU A 322 8.68 21.27 -23.56
C GLU A 322 8.50 21.07 -22.05
N PRO A 323 8.97 19.95 -21.50
CA PRO A 323 8.82 19.65 -20.08
C PRO A 323 9.53 20.70 -19.22
N HIS A 324 8.88 21.11 -18.14
CA HIS A 324 9.46 22.07 -17.20
C HIS A 324 10.59 21.43 -16.40
N PHE A 325 11.70 22.15 -16.26
CA PHE A 325 12.87 21.71 -15.48
C PHE A 325 12.52 21.21 -14.07
N SER A 326 11.60 21.89 -13.37
CA SER A 326 11.12 21.46 -12.05
C SER A 326 10.51 20.06 -12.07
N HIS A 327 9.70 19.75 -13.09
CA HIS A 327 9.04 18.46 -13.23
C HIS A 327 10.02 17.37 -13.67
N ILE A 328 10.98 17.72 -14.55
CA ILE A 328 12.11 16.83 -14.89
C ILE A 328 12.85 16.43 -13.63
N MET A 329 13.17 17.39 -12.74
CA MET A 329 13.93 17.09 -11.52
C MET A 329 13.21 16.16 -10.56
N GLN A 330 11.91 16.31 -10.43
CA GLN A 330 11.08 15.40 -9.65
C GLN A 330 11.06 13.99 -10.26
N LEU A 331 10.89 13.88 -11.58
CA LEU A 331 10.89 12.59 -12.27
C LEU A 331 12.26 11.89 -12.19
N LEU A 332 13.35 12.64 -12.32
CA LEU A 332 14.71 12.11 -12.13
C LEU A 332 14.91 11.55 -10.72
N ALA A 333 14.34 12.19 -9.70
CA ALA A 333 14.34 11.64 -8.34
C ALA A 333 13.62 10.29 -8.28
N TYR A 334 12.46 10.16 -8.94
CA TYR A 334 11.73 8.90 -8.99
C TYR A 334 12.44 7.79 -9.75
N ILE A 335 13.10 8.11 -10.88
CA ILE A 335 13.93 7.15 -11.61
C ILE A 335 15.03 6.59 -10.72
N HIS A 336 15.75 7.47 -10.00
CA HIS A 336 16.79 7.07 -9.05
C HIS A 336 16.23 6.18 -7.93
N LEU A 337 15.13 6.60 -7.30
CA LEU A 337 14.50 5.90 -6.18
C LEU A 337 13.96 4.52 -6.58
N VAL A 338 13.32 4.41 -7.75
CA VAL A 338 12.86 3.13 -8.29
C VAL A 338 14.05 2.23 -8.59
N GLY A 339 15.11 2.76 -9.19
CA GLY A 339 16.34 2.00 -9.45
C GLY A 339 17.00 1.49 -8.18
N ASN A 340 17.09 2.33 -7.14
CA ASN A 340 17.65 1.96 -5.84
C ASN A 340 16.81 0.87 -5.14
N SER A 341 15.48 0.99 -5.18
CA SER A 341 14.57 0.04 -4.53
C SER A 341 14.45 -1.30 -5.25
N THR A 342 14.57 -1.32 -6.58
CA THR A 342 14.39 -2.53 -7.40
C THR A 342 15.71 -3.22 -7.77
N GLY A 343 16.84 -2.56 -7.54
CA GLY A 343 18.17 -3.00 -7.97
C GLY A 343 18.41 -2.85 -9.48
N ASN A 344 17.41 -2.44 -10.25
CA ASN A 344 17.48 -2.27 -11.70
C ASN A 344 17.02 -0.86 -12.09
N VAL A 345 17.98 0.00 -12.44
CA VAL A 345 17.68 1.40 -12.78
C VAL A 345 16.93 1.47 -14.12
N PRO A 346 15.76 2.13 -14.18
CA PRO A 346 15.05 2.27 -15.43
C PRO A 346 15.77 3.22 -16.38
N PRO A 347 15.79 2.94 -17.69
CA PRO A 347 16.53 3.74 -18.67
C PRO A 347 15.91 5.12 -18.91
N PHE A 348 14.64 5.32 -18.52
CA PHE A 348 13.91 6.56 -18.63
C PHE A 348 12.73 6.58 -17.66
N GLY A 349 12.12 7.75 -17.51
CA GLY A 349 10.81 7.95 -16.90
C GLY A 349 9.87 8.69 -17.85
N ILE A 350 8.59 8.74 -17.52
CA ILE A 350 7.57 9.38 -18.34
C ILE A 350 6.96 10.57 -17.61
N LEU A 351 6.90 11.71 -18.27
CA LEU A 351 6.20 12.90 -17.79
C LEU A 351 4.97 13.15 -18.66
N ARG A 352 3.79 13.12 -18.05
CA ARG A 352 2.51 13.27 -18.75
C ARG A 352 1.83 14.59 -18.39
N TYR A 353 1.52 15.39 -19.40
CA TYR A 353 0.72 16.60 -19.30
C TYR A 353 -0.62 16.40 -20.01
N GLY A 354 -1.70 16.30 -19.23
CA GLY A 354 -3.03 16.00 -19.80
C GLY A 354 -3.08 14.63 -20.52
N GLU A 355 -4.02 14.47 -21.45
CA GLU A 355 -4.19 13.17 -22.11
C GLU A 355 -3.20 12.93 -23.25
N GLU A 356 -2.81 13.98 -23.99
CA GLU A 356 -2.14 13.87 -25.29
C GLU A 356 -0.63 14.15 -25.27
N SER A 357 -0.11 14.86 -24.26
CA SER A 357 1.32 15.25 -24.23
C SER A 357 2.13 14.38 -23.27
N ILE A 358 2.95 13.51 -23.84
CA ILE A 358 3.80 12.56 -23.13
C ILE A 358 5.26 12.85 -23.50
N PHE A 359 6.10 13.07 -22.51
CA PHE A 359 7.54 13.27 -22.68
C PHE A 359 8.29 12.14 -21.99
N GLN A 360 9.29 11.60 -22.67
CA GLN A 360 10.22 10.63 -22.11
C GLN A 360 11.48 11.35 -21.64
N ILE A 361 11.89 11.12 -20.40
CA ILE A 361 13.11 11.69 -19.82
C ILE A 361 14.10 10.56 -19.58
N GLU A 362 15.22 10.57 -20.29
CA GLU A 362 16.24 9.51 -20.23
C GLU A 362 17.07 9.58 -18.95
N TRP A 363 17.52 8.42 -18.47
CA TRP A 363 18.47 8.30 -17.37
C TRP A 363 19.90 8.19 -17.91
N ASP A 364 20.46 9.32 -18.32
CA ASP A 364 21.84 9.45 -18.77
C ASP A 364 22.75 10.05 -17.68
N GLU A 365 24.05 10.09 -17.93
CA GLU A 365 25.02 10.64 -16.96
C GLU A 365 24.81 12.15 -16.72
N VAL A 366 24.27 12.89 -17.70
CA VAL A 366 23.98 14.32 -17.54
C VAL A 366 22.87 14.53 -16.52
N ASN A 367 21.76 13.82 -16.67
CA ASN A 367 20.60 13.88 -15.79
C ASN A 367 20.91 13.34 -14.39
N LYS A 368 21.72 12.28 -14.31
CA LYS A 368 22.22 11.77 -13.03
C LYS A 368 23.06 12.80 -12.28
N MET A 369 24.02 13.44 -12.95
CA MET A 369 24.80 14.52 -12.35
C MET A 369 23.90 15.70 -11.95
N GLN A 370 22.91 16.04 -12.78
CA GLN A 370 21.97 17.12 -12.49
C GLN A 370 21.14 16.85 -11.22
N LEU A 371 20.66 15.61 -11.04
CA LEU A 371 19.97 15.19 -9.81
C LEU A 371 20.89 15.29 -8.60
N GLN A 372 22.08 14.70 -8.68
CA GLN A 372 23.04 14.69 -7.57
C GLN A 372 23.44 16.11 -7.15
N ASN A 373 23.74 16.98 -8.10
CA ASN A 373 24.08 18.38 -7.83
C ASN A 373 22.92 19.13 -7.20
N SER A 374 21.69 18.88 -7.66
CA SER A 374 20.50 19.51 -7.09
C SER A 374 20.22 19.05 -5.66
N VAL A 375 20.42 17.76 -5.35
CA VAL A 375 20.31 17.24 -3.97
C VAL A 375 21.35 17.90 -3.07
N LYS A 376 22.62 17.94 -3.49
CA LYS A 376 23.72 18.56 -2.72
C LYS A 376 23.47 20.05 -2.49
N GLU A 377 22.98 20.77 -3.49
CA GLU A 377 22.68 22.20 -3.37
C GLU A 377 21.52 22.45 -2.40
N ILE A 378 20.45 21.65 -2.47
CA ILE A 378 19.34 21.76 -1.52
C ILE A 378 19.84 21.50 -0.10
N GLN A 379 20.64 20.46 0.10
CA GLN A 379 21.24 20.14 1.39
C GLN A 379 22.15 21.26 1.91
N ARG A 380 22.98 21.85 1.06
CA ARG A 380 23.78 23.03 1.39
C ARG A 380 22.90 24.19 1.85
N LEU A 381 21.86 24.50 1.08
CA LEU A 381 20.92 25.59 1.40
C LEU A 381 20.12 25.31 2.68
N MET A 382 19.90 24.05 3.06
CA MET A 382 19.26 23.70 4.34
C MET A 382 20.15 24.07 5.54
N VAL A 383 21.47 24.02 5.39
CA VAL A 383 22.42 24.35 6.46
C VAL A 383 22.84 25.82 6.40
N GLU A 384 23.29 26.28 5.25
CA GLU A 384 23.87 27.61 5.08
C GLU A 384 22.83 28.71 4.81
N GLY A 385 21.66 28.33 4.28
CA GLY A 385 20.69 29.28 3.75
C GLY A 385 21.18 30.03 2.50
N GLY A 386 20.57 31.18 2.23
CA GLY A 386 21.01 32.10 1.17
C GLY A 386 20.56 31.73 -0.25
N ALA A 387 19.45 31.02 -0.40
CA ALA A 387 18.86 30.73 -1.71
C ALA A 387 18.42 32.03 -2.40
N LYS A 388 18.73 32.14 -3.69
CA LYS A 388 18.39 33.31 -4.53
C LYS A 388 17.43 32.93 -5.65
N ARG A 389 16.76 33.91 -6.23
CA ARG A 389 15.97 33.71 -7.45
C ARG A 389 16.90 33.25 -8.58
N ASN A 390 16.48 32.23 -9.32
CA ASN A 390 17.26 31.62 -10.41
C ASN A 390 16.78 31.99 -11.82
N HIS A 391 15.98 33.06 -11.97
CA HIS A 391 15.38 33.42 -13.24
C HIS A 391 15.05 34.91 -13.34
N ASP A 392 14.98 35.47 -14.56
CA ASP A 392 14.57 36.85 -14.81
C ASP A 392 13.18 36.99 -15.47
N ARG A 393 12.31 36.00 -15.24
CA ARG A 393 10.95 35.95 -15.80
C ARG A 393 9.91 36.50 -14.83
N SER A 394 9.43 37.73 -15.05
CA SER A 394 8.35 38.34 -14.24
C SER A 394 7.08 37.48 -14.19
N GLY A 395 6.75 36.80 -15.29
CA GLY A 395 5.63 35.86 -15.37
C GLY A 395 5.66 34.77 -14.29
N LYS A 396 6.83 34.21 -13.95
CA LYS A 396 6.94 33.24 -12.85
C LYS A 396 6.65 33.87 -11.49
N CYS A 397 7.15 35.09 -11.25
CA CYS A 397 6.88 35.81 -10.01
C CYS A 397 5.40 36.17 -9.87
N ASN A 398 4.71 36.52 -10.96
CA ASN A 398 3.30 36.89 -10.96
C ASN A 398 2.38 35.77 -10.47
N PHE A 399 2.71 34.51 -10.78
CA PHE A 399 1.96 33.32 -10.36
C PHE A 399 2.61 32.58 -9.17
N CYS A 400 3.65 33.17 -8.55
CA CYS A 400 4.28 32.57 -7.39
C CYS A 400 3.39 32.76 -6.15
N SER A 401 2.99 31.66 -5.53
CA SER A 401 2.13 31.68 -4.33
C SER A 401 2.76 32.34 -3.10
N ARG A 402 4.08 32.56 -3.12
CA ARG A 402 4.84 33.22 -2.05
C ARG A 402 5.35 34.60 -2.44
N ARG A 403 4.84 35.18 -3.54
CA ARG A 403 5.23 36.52 -4.02
C ARG A 403 5.17 37.58 -2.91
N TYR A 404 4.12 37.55 -2.09
CA TYR A 404 3.88 38.53 -1.03
C TYR A 404 5.00 38.64 0.02
N ALA A 405 5.83 37.60 0.15
CA ALA A 405 6.95 37.55 1.10
C ALA A 405 8.32 37.44 0.39
N CYS A 406 8.35 37.62 -0.93
CA CYS A 406 9.57 37.47 -1.72
C CYS A 406 10.26 38.83 -1.93
N PRO A 407 11.45 39.06 -1.34
CA PRO A 407 12.18 40.33 -1.51
C PRO A 407 12.74 40.50 -2.93
N GLU A 408 12.91 39.40 -3.68
CA GLU A 408 13.43 39.41 -5.05
C GLU A 408 12.31 39.26 -6.11
N SER A 409 11.07 39.64 -5.80
CA SER A 409 9.98 39.59 -6.77
C SER A 409 10.24 40.51 -7.97
N LEU A 410 9.94 40.03 -9.19
CA LEU A 410 9.92 40.83 -10.43
C LEU A 410 8.51 41.27 -10.85
N ALA A 411 7.51 40.89 -10.06
CA ALA A 411 6.09 41.12 -10.32
C ALA A 411 5.61 42.45 -9.77
#